data_AF-A0A4Q6GHP9-F1
#
_entry.id   AF-A0A4Q6GHP9-F1
#
_cell.length_a   1.000
_cell.length_b   1.000
_cell.length_c   1.000
_cell.angle_alpha   90.00
_cell.angle_beta   90.00
_cell.angle_gamma   90.00
#
_symmetry.space_group_name_H-M   'P 1'
#
loop_
_entity.id
_entity.type
_entity.pdbx_description
1 polymer ?
#
loop_
_entity_poly.entity_id
_entity_poly.type
_entity_poly.pdbx_seq_one_letter_code
_entity_poly.pdbx_strand_id
1 'polypeptide(L)'
;FYEAIGRLIEPAKQPGYARLLEAWSAANRQRYAGALRVAAEQLAAAARDVEPIAEEGRSMLRSALKAVGIGKDEQRRQELAMAALVERLNQRINGATARMLALYRIDPGQALTINARVRDNFAVHAPVDKAQAGLLGAVVSGAATGLSADMMAGGLTMGAGALLGAIVGGLTMAGAAWGFNQRLDRDKPGVQFADPFLQSLLVSAVLRYLAVAHFGRGRGNWVEGEAPAFWQREVEQVLGEHAAKDPELWKSVRAAPSEAAAAQLVEAVLRPALDATLAKLYPGVALPVPAEIAPA
;
A
#
# COMPACT_ATOMS: atom_id res chain seq x y z
N PHE A 1 -26.81 -3.27 16.40
CA PHE A 1 -27.66 -4.23 15.64
C PHE A 1 -27.71 -5.61 16.31
N TYR A 2 -26.62 -6.39 16.36
CA TYR A 2 -26.65 -7.76 16.89
C TYR A 2 -27.03 -7.85 18.38
N GLU A 3 -26.66 -6.88 19.21
CA GLU A 3 -27.14 -6.82 20.60
C GLU A 3 -28.65 -6.60 20.70
N ALA A 4 -29.23 -5.81 19.78
CA ALA A 4 -30.67 -5.58 19.74
C ALA A 4 -31.43 -6.85 19.34
N ILE A 5 -30.87 -7.65 18.42
CA ILE A 5 -31.42 -8.98 18.08
C ILE A 5 -31.45 -9.88 19.31
N GLY A 6 -30.38 -9.88 20.12
CA GLY A 6 -30.31 -10.72 21.33
C GLY A 6 -31.47 -10.51 22.30
N ARG A 7 -32.00 -9.28 22.38
CA ARG A 7 -33.16 -8.93 23.22
C ARG A 7 -34.49 -9.46 22.67
N LEU A 8 -34.55 -9.77 21.36
CA LEU A 8 -35.72 -10.32 20.68
C LEU A 8 -35.73 -11.85 20.64
N ILE A 9 -34.63 -12.50 21.05
CA ILE A 9 -34.54 -13.96 21.13
C ILE A 9 -35.29 -14.46 22.37
N GLU A 10 -36.02 -15.56 22.23
CA GLU A 10 -36.69 -16.27 23.32
C GLU A 10 -35.75 -16.47 24.53
N PRO A 11 -36.18 -16.19 25.77
CA PRO A 11 -35.29 -16.18 26.94
C PRO A 11 -34.43 -17.44 27.11
N ALA A 12 -35.00 -18.62 26.84
CA ALA A 12 -34.28 -19.89 26.92
C ALA A 12 -33.09 -20.02 25.93
N LYS A 13 -33.10 -19.27 24.82
CA LYS A 13 -32.07 -19.29 23.77
C LYS A 13 -31.06 -18.16 23.89
N GLN A 14 -31.32 -17.14 24.71
CA GLN A 14 -30.44 -15.97 24.87
C GLN A 14 -29.00 -16.32 25.30
N PRO A 15 -28.76 -17.27 26.24
CA PRO A 15 -27.40 -17.64 26.60
C PRO A 15 -26.63 -18.28 25.42
N GLY A 16 -27.31 -19.07 24.59
CA GLY A 16 -26.73 -19.65 23.38
C GLY A 16 -26.39 -18.59 22.34
N TYR A 17 -27.30 -17.64 22.12
CA TYR A 17 -27.06 -16.50 21.24
C TYR A 17 -25.87 -15.64 21.69
N ALA A 18 -25.76 -15.35 22.98
CA ALA A 18 -24.65 -14.58 23.54
C ALA A 18 -23.29 -15.24 23.26
N ARG A 19 -23.18 -16.56 23.48
CA ARG A 19 -21.94 -17.31 23.16
C ARG A 19 -21.59 -17.26 21.67
N LEU A 20 -22.58 -17.40 20.79
CA LEU A 20 -22.37 -17.31 19.34
C LEU A 20 -21.91 -15.91 18.93
N LEU A 21 -22.53 -14.86 19.48
CA LEU A 21 -22.16 -13.48 19.21
C LEU A 21 -20.75 -13.15 19.71
N GLU A 22 -20.38 -13.65 20.88
CA GLU A 22 -19.03 -13.50 21.44
C GLU A 22 -17.98 -14.20 20.57
N ALA A 23 -18.21 -15.47 20.21
CA ALA A 23 -17.31 -16.24 19.35
C ALA A 23 -17.15 -15.58 17.98
N TRP A 24 -18.25 -15.12 17.38
CA TRP A 24 -18.23 -14.38 16.12
C TRP A 24 -17.47 -13.05 16.23
N SER A 25 -17.69 -12.31 17.32
CA SER A 25 -16.99 -11.04 17.57
C SER A 25 -15.49 -11.25 17.78
N ALA A 26 -15.10 -12.26 18.55
CA ALA A 26 -13.70 -12.64 18.75
C ALA A 26 -13.01 -13.02 17.42
N ALA A 27 -13.69 -13.82 16.58
CA ALA A 27 -13.17 -14.16 15.26
C ALA A 27 -13.03 -12.94 14.34
N ASN A 28 -13.94 -11.96 14.41
CA ASN A 28 -13.81 -10.70 13.67
C ASN A 28 -12.60 -9.88 14.16
N ARG A 29 -12.37 -9.80 15.48
CA ARG A 29 -11.19 -9.13 16.06
C ARG A 29 -9.89 -9.74 15.57
N GLN A 30 -9.82 -11.07 15.54
CA GLN A 30 -8.66 -11.79 15.04
C GLN A 30 -8.41 -11.53 13.55
N ARG A 31 -9.44 -11.55 12.71
CA ARG A 31 -9.30 -11.22 11.27
C ARG A 31 -8.85 -9.78 11.06
N TYR A 32 -9.41 -8.84 11.83
CA TYR A 32 -9.02 -7.43 11.81
C TYR A 32 -7.54 -7.25 12.14
N ALA A 33 -7.09 -7.78 13.29
CA ALA A 33 -5.70 -7.72 13.69
C ALA A 33 -4.77 -8.44 12.69
N GLY A 34 -5.20 -9.58 12.14
CA GLY A 34 -4.45 -10.29 11.11
C GLY A 34 -4.27 -9.46 9.83
N ALA A 35 -5.32 -8.76 9.38
CA ALA A 35 -5.26 -7.93 8.18
C ALA A 35 -4.34 -6.71 8.37
N LEU A 36 -4.40 -6.07 9.53
CA LEU A 36 -3.49 -4.98 9.92
C LEU A 36 -2.04 -5.45 9.91
N ARG A 37 -1.74 -6.60 10.52
CA ARG A 37 -0.40 -7.18 10.54
C ARG A 37 0.12 -7.46 9.13
N VAL A 38 -0.70 -8.05 8.26
CA VAL A 38 -0.34 -8.32 6.86
C VAL A 38 -0.01 -7.03 6.10
N ALA A 39 -0.78 -5.96 6.31
CA ALA A 39 -0.52 -4.66 5.69
C ALA A 39 0.76 -4.02 6.25
N ALA A 40 0.97 -4.07 7.57
CA ALA A 40 2.14 -3.54 8.24
C ALA A 40 3.43 -4.25 7.78
N GLU A 41 3.42 -5.58 7.68
CA GLU A 41 4.52 -6.38 7.13
C GLU A 41 4.85 -5.96 5.69
N GLN A 42 3.83 -5.76 4.85
CA GLN A 42 4.03 -5.36 3.45
C GLN A 42 4.65 -3.97 3.32
N LEU A 43 4.19 -3.00 4.12
CA LEU A 43 4.70 -1.63 4.13
C LEU A 43 6.11 -1.55 4.72
N ALA A 44 6.37 -2.27 5.81
CA ALA A 44 7.69 -2.36 6.41
C ALA A 44 8.71 -2.98 5.44
N ALA A 45 8.31 -4.03 4.72
CA ALA A 45 9.14 -4.62 3.69
C ALA A 45 9.42 -3.63 2.54
N ALA A 46 8.43 -2.86 2.09
CA ALA A 46 8.62 -1.83 1.07
C ALA A 46 9.59 -0.73 1.54
N ALA A 47 9.43 -0.24 2.78
CA ALA A 47 10.29 0.80 3.33
C ALA A 47 11.76 0.38 3.42
N ARG A 48 12.01 -0.92 3.63
CA ARG A 48 13.34 -1.54 3.76
C ARG A 48 13.90 -2.10 2.45
N ASP A 49 13.11 -2.11 1.38
CA ASP A 49 13.54 -2.64 0.08
C ASP A 49 14.49 -1.65 -0.61
N VAL A 50 15.57 -2.19 -1.17
CA VAL A 50 16.63 -1.44 -1.83
C VAL A 50 17.03 -2.24 -3.05
N GLU A 51 17.07 -1.59 -4.21
CA GLU A 51 17.65 -2.15 -5.42
C GLU A 51 19.04 -1.57 -5.64
N PRO A 52 20.10 -2.40 -5.68
CA PRO A 52 21.44 -1.91 -6.00
C PRO A 52 21.50 -1.43 -7.45
N ILE A 53 22.16 -0.30 -7.69
CA ILE A 53 22.51 0.12 -9.05
C ILE A 53 23.86 -0.52 -9.37
N ALA A 54 23.91 -1.36 -10.41
CA ALA A 54 25.15 -2.02 -10.81
C ALA A 54 26.25 -0.99 -11.10
N GLU A 55 27.39 -1.09 -10.39
CA GLU A 55 28.61 -0.36 -10.76
C GLU A 55 29.27 -1.07 -11.94
N GLU A 56 29.47 -0.36 -13.05
CA GLU A 56 30.50 -0.78 -14.00
C GLU A 56 31.88 -0.47 -13.43
N GLY A 57 32.78 -1.46 -13.44
CA GLY A 57 34.14 -1.38 -12.91
C GLY A 57 34.86 -0.09 -13.26
N ARG A 58 35.54 0.49 -12.26
CA ARG A 58 36.28 1.76 -12.34
C ARG A 58 37.46 1.66 -13.32
N SER A 59 37.21 1.81 -14.62
CA SER A 59 38.28 1.98 -15.60
C SER A 59 38.63 3.47 -15.73
N MET A 60 39.92 3.78 -15.59
CA MET A 60 40.51 5.14 -15.71
C MET A 60 40.30 5.80 -17.09
N LEU A 61 39.63 5.13 -18.03
CA LEU A 61 39.31 5.62 -19.37
C LEU A 61 38.08 6.56 -19.44
N ARG A 62 37.31 6.74 -18.35
CA ARG A 62 36.02 7.46 -18.38
C ARG A 62 36.10 8.99 -18.44
N SER A 63 37.18 9.61 -17.98
CA SER A 63 37.31 11.08 -18.03
C SER A 63 37.35 11.61 -19.48
N ALA A 64 37.76 10.78 -20.43
CA ALA A 64 37.81 11.11 -21.86
C ALA A 64 36.50 10.78 -22.64
N LEU A 65 35.65 9.87 -22.14
CA LEU A 65 34.48 9.34 -22.87
C LEU A 65 33.12 9.99 -22.51
N LYS A 66 33.10 10.95 -21.58
CA LYS A 66 31.87 11.68 -21.19
C LYS A 66 31.16 12.42 -22.34
N ALA A 67 31.85 12.69 -23.45
CA ALA A 67 31.29 13.43 -24.58
C ALA A 67 30.43 12.59 -25.54
N VAL A 68 30.36 11.24 -25.41
CA VAL A 68 29.82 10.37 -26.48
C VAL A 68 28.56 9.55 -26.11
N GLY A 69 28.15 9.43 -24.83
CA GLY A 69 26.89 8.70 -24.53
C GLY A 69 26.69 8.13 -23.12
N ILE A 70 27.71 8.19 -22.25
CA ILE A 70 27.70 7.55 -20.91
C ILE A 70 26.55 8.03 -20.00
N GLY A 71 26.00 9.25 -20.20
CA GLY A 71 24.85 9.73 -19.42
C GLY A 71 23.57 8.91 -19.64
N LYS A 72 23.38 8.33 -20.84
CA LYS A 72 22.22 7.49 -21.15
C LYS A 72 22.30 6.11 -20.48
N ASP A 73 23.51 5.57 -20.31
CA ASP A 73 23.71 4.24 -19.71
C ASP A 73 23.51 4.25 -18.19
N GLU A 74 23.93 5.32 -17.50
CA GLU A 74 23.64 5.50 -16.06
C GLU A 74 22.14 5.67 -15.81
N GLN A 75 21.49 6.53 -16.60
CA GLN A 75 20.05 6.74 -16.50
C GLN A 75 19.27 5.44 -16.75
N ARG A 76 19.66 4.67 -17.76
CA ARG A 76 19.06 3.35 -18.04
C ARG A 76 19.24 2.36 -16.89
N ARG A 77 20.41 2.31 -16.26
CA ARG A 77 20.65 1.44 -15.09
C ARG A 77 19.78 1.84 -13.90
N GLN A 78 19.64 3.14 -13.66
CA GLN A 78 18.76 3.67 -12.62
C GLN A 78 17.28 3.33 -12.89
N GLU A 79 16.82 3.48 -14.14
CA GLU A 79 15.46 3.12 -14.57
C GLU A 79 15.19 1.61 -14.37
N LEU A 80 16.15 0.75 -14.72
CA LEU A 80 16.05 -0.70 -14.48
C LEU A 80 15.96 -1.03 -12.99
N ALA A 81 16.75 -0.37 -12.15
CA ALA A 81 16.70 -0.56 -10.70
C ALA A 81 15.35 -0.14 -10.10
N MET A 82 14.82 1.01 -10.54
CA MET A 82 13.48 1.47 -10.15
C MET A 82 12.39 0.47 -10.59
N ALA A 83 12.46 -0.03 -11.82
CA ALA A 83 11.50 -1.00 -12.34
C ALA A 83 11.52 -2.31 -11.53
N ALA A 84 12.70 -2.82 -11.18
CA ALA A 84 12.85 -4.01 -10.36
C ALA A 84 12.26 -3.82 -8.94
N LEU A 85 12.46 -2.64 -8.34
CA LEU A 85 11.91 -2.30 -7.04
C LEU A 85 10.37 -2.23 -7.07
N VAL A 86 9.79 -1.63 -8.11
CA VAL A 86 8.33 -1.54 -8.33
C VAL A 86 7.72 -2.91 -8.58
N GLU A 87 8.38 -3.77 -9.35
CA GLU A 87 7.91 -5.14 -9.60
C GLU A 87 7.83 -5.95 -8.30
N ARG A 88 8.87 -5.91 -7.46
CA ARG A 88 8.83 -6.55 -6.13
C ARG A 88 7.73 -5.98 -5.25
N LEU A 89 7.52 -4.67 -5.26
CA LEU A 89 6.43 -4.04 -4.50
C LEU A 89 5.06 -4.57 -4.96
N ASN A 90 4.82 -4.66 -6.27
CA ASN A 90 3.56 -5.17 -6.82
C ASN A 90 3.31 -6.63 -6.41
N GLN A 91 4.34 -7.48 -6.47
CA GLN A 91 4.25 -8.87 -6.00
C GLN A 91 3.89 -8.93 -4.51
N ARG A 92 4.53 -8.09 -3.68
CA ARG A 92 4.22 -7.99 -2.23
C ARG A 92 2.80 -7.51 -1.98
N ILE A 93 2.33 -6.51 -2.71
CA ILE A 93 0.96 -6.00 -2.65
C ILE A 93 -0.06 -7.09 -3.00
N ASN A 94 0.17 -7.81 -4.11
CA ASN A 94 -0.69 -8.91 -4.53
C ASN A 94 -0.73 -10.03 -3.48
N GLY A 95 0.43 -10.44 -2.97
CA GLY A 95 0.53 -11.45 -1.91
C GLY A 95 -0.15 -11.02 -0.61
N ALA A 96 0.03 -9.77 -0.18
CA ALA A 96 -0.64 -9.24 1.01
C ALA A 96 -2.17 -9.19 0.84
N THR A 97 -2.65 -8.83 -0.35
CA THR A 97 -4.08 -8.81 -0.68
C THR A 97 -4.68 -10.21 -0.65
N ALA A 98 -4.00 -11.20 -1.26
CA ALA A 98 -4.41 -12.59 -1.23
C ALA A 98 -4.48 -13.14 0.20
N ARG A 99 -3.48 -12.84 1.05
CA ARG A 99 -3.51 -13.20 2.48
C ARG A 99 -4.67 -12.54 3.22
N MET A 100 -4.97 -11.28 2.91
CA MET A 100 -6.10 -10.57 3.52
C MET A 100 -7.45 -11.17 3.10
N LEU A 101 -7.63 -11.50 1.82
CA LEU A 101 -8.82 -12.18 1.32
C LEU A 101 -9.01 -13.54 2.00
N ALA A 102 -7.93 -14.32 2.16
CA ALA A 102 -7.95 -15.60 2.86
C ALA A 102 -8.41 -15.44 4.34
N LEU A 103 -7.92 -14.42 5.05
CA LEU A 103 -8.38 -14.11 6.42
C LEU A 103 -9.88 -13.86 6.47
N TYR A 104 -10.44 -13.21 5.44
CA TYR A 104 -11.86 -12.89 5.32
C TYR A 104 -12.68 -14.03 4.69
N ARG A 105 -12.06 -15.20 4.45
CA ARG A 105 -12.66 -16.38 3.81
C ARG A 105 -13.23 -16.08 2.42
N ILE A 106 -12.56 -15.18 1.70
CA ILE A 106 -12.83 -14.84 0.31
C ILE A 106 -11.76 -15.53 -0.56
N ASP A 107 -12.14 -15.91 -1.78
CA ASP A 107 -11.21 -16.48 -2.77
C ASP A 107 -9.97 -15.58 -2.96
N PRO A 108 -8.76 -16.07 -2.61
CA PRO A 108 -7.52 -15.32 -2.80
C PRO A 108 -7.22 -14.98 -4.26
N GLY A 109 -7.80 -15.71 -5.23
CA GLY A 109 -7.70 -15.43 -6.65
C GLY A 109 -8.24 -14.05 -7.06
N GLN A 110 -9.05 -13.41 -6.22
CA GLN A 110 -9.60 -12.06 -6.46
C GLN A 110 -8.62 -10.93 -6.12
N ALA A 111 -7.40 -11.22 -5.69
CA ALA A 111 -6.42 -10.22 -5.26
C ALA A 111 -6.13 -9.15 -6.34
N LEU A 112 -5.93 -9.57 -7.60
CA LEU A 112 -5.69 -8.65 -8.71
C LEU A 112 -6.88 -7.74 -8.96
N THR A 113 -8.11 -8.26 -8.89
CA THR A 113 -9.35 -7.49 -9.03
C THR A 113 -9.47 -6.41 -7.94
N ILE A 114 -9.17 -6.76 -6.69
CA ILE A 114 -9.16 -5.79 -5.58
C ILE A 114 -8.12 -4.70 -5.81
N ASN A 115 -6.90 -5.07 -6.19
CA ASN A 115 -5.83 -4.10 -6.39
C ASN A 115 -6.10 -3.16 -7.56
N ALA A 116 -6.66 -3.69 -8.66
CA ALA A 116 -7.13 -2.86 -9.77
C ALA A 116 -8.18 -1.85 -9.29
N ARG A 117 -9.17 -2.27 -8.48
CA ARG A 117 -10.18 -1.34 -7.95
C ARG A 117 -9.61 -0.27 -7.03
N VAL A 118 -8.69 -0.62 -6.14
CA VAL A 118 -8.05 0.37 -5.27
C VAL A 118 -7.31 1.40 -6.12
N ARG A 119 -6.63 0.96 -7.19
CA ARG A 119 -5.95 1.86 -8.12
C ARG A 119 -6.92 2.70 -8.95
N ASP A 120 -7.97 2.10 -9.49
CA ASP A 120 -8.85 2.75 -10.46
C ASP A 120 -9.84 3.72 -9.77
N ASN A 121 -10.16 3.50 -8.49
CA ASN A 121 -11.12 4.33 -7.75
C ASN A 121 -10.45 5.35 -6.80
N PHE A 122 -9.14 5.24 -6.55
CA PHE A 122 -8.45 6.13 -5.63
C PHE A 122 -7.20 6.73 -6.26
N ALA A 123 -7.12 8.06 -6.25
CA ALA A 123 -6.02 8.79 -6.83
C ALA A 123 -4.81 8.81 -5.89
N VAL A 124 -3.62 8.51 -6.39
CA VAL A 124 -2.39 8.76 -5.62
C VAL A 124 -1.96 10.20 -5.88
N HIS A 125 -2.10 11.06 -4.87
CA HIS A 125 -1.65 12.46 -4.96
C HIS A 125 -0.22 12.58 -4.47
N ALA A 126 0.72 12.89 -5.38
CA ALA A 126 2.01 13.40 -4.95
C ALA A 126 1.81 14.76 -4.25
N PRO A 127 2.40 15.02 -3.07
CA PRO A 127 2.42 16.35 -2.48
C PRO A 127 3.26 17.23 -3.39
N VAL A 128 2.58 18.02 -4.21
CA VAL A 128 3.23 19.05 -5.01
C VAL A 128 3.27 20.33 -4.21
N ASP A 129 4.48 20.84 -4.01
CA ASP A 129 4.65 22.26 -3.71
C ASP A 129 4.08 23.09 -4.88
N LYS A 130 3.57 24.29 -4.61
CA LYS A 130 2.89 25.15 -5.60
C LYS A 130 3.77 25.44 -6.83
N ALA A 131 5.10 25.41 -6.67
CA ALA A 131 6.06 25.56 -7.77
C ALA A 131 6.18 24.32 -8.68
N GLN A 132 5.90 23.12 -8.15
CA GLN A 132 6.00 21.84 -8.87
C GLN A 132 4.65 21.38 -9.44
N ALA A 133 3.54 21.97 -8.99
CA ALA A 133 2.19 21.69 -9.50
C ALA A 133 2.05 21.92 -11.02
N GLY A 134 2.77 22.90 -11.59
CA GLY A 134 2.81 23.16 -13.02
C GLY A 134 3.50 22.07 -13.85
N LEU A 135 4.38 21.28 -13.24
CA LEU A 135 5.09 20.18 -13.91
C LEU A 135 4.31 18.86 -13.83
N LEU A 136 3.49 18.65 -12.79
CA LEU A 136 2.62 17.47 -12.67
C LEU A 136 1.35 17.54 -13.53
N GLY A 137 0.89 18.73 -13.93
CA GLY A 137 -0.24 18.87 -14.87
C GLY A 137 0.01 18.20 -16.24
N ALA A 138 1.27 18.03 -16.62
CA ALA A 138 1.67 17.29 -17.82
C ALA A 138 1.69 15.75 -17.62
N VAL A 139 1.86 15.26 -16.39
CA VAL A 139 1.91 13.82 -16.07
C VAL A 139 0.51 13.21 -16.02
N VAL A 140 -0.50 13.98 -15.60
CA VAL A 140 -1.90 13.53 -15.53
C VAL A 140 -2.56 13.45 -16.92
N SER A 141 -2.02 14.15 -17.94
CA SER A 141 -2.59 14.19 -19.30
C SER A 141 -1.82 13.40 -20.37
N GLY A 142 -0.65 12.81 -20.06
CA GLY A 142 0.36 12.49 -21.09
C GLY A 142 0.96 11.07 -21.16
N ALA A 143 0.45 10.04 -20.46
CA ALA A 143 1.08 8.70 -20.46
C ALA A 143 0.32 7.62 -21.28
N ALA A 144 -0.33 8.02 -22.38
CA ALA A 144 -0.99 7.08 -23.31
C ALA A 144 -0.11 6.68 -24.53
N THR A 145 1.05 7.28 -24.80
CA THR A 145 1.64 7.16 -26.16
C THR A 145 3.18 7.07 -26.28
N GLY A 146 3.97 6.62 -25.29
CA GLY A 146 5.42 6.83 -25.44
C GLY A 146 6.42 5.89 -24.78
N LEU A 147 6.13 4.58 -24.59
CA LEU A 147 7.15 3.49 -24.63
C LEU A 147 6.53 2.08 -24.47
N SER A 148 5.37 1.80 -25.07
CA SER A 148 4.69 0.50 -24.94
C SER A 148 4.97 -0.48 -26.09
N ALA A 149 5.63 -0.05 -27.16
CA ALA A 149 5.74 -0.85 -28.39
C ALA A 149 6.54 -2.16 -28.22
N ASP A 150 7.63 -2.17 -27.44
CA ASP A 150 8.45 -3.38 -27.28
C ASP A 150 8.00 -4.30 -26.13
N MET A 151 7.09 -3.84 -25.27
CA MET A 151 6.56 -4.64 -24.15
C MET A 151 5.24 -5.38 -24.52
N MET A 152 4.69 -5.11 -25.71
CA MET A 152 3.48 -5.75 -26.21
C MET A 152 3.71 -7.16 -26.78
N ALA A 153 4.96 -7.58 -27.02
CA ALA A 153 5.25 -8.90 -27.58
C ALA A 153 5.26 -10.05 -26.53
N GLY A 154 5.25 -9.73 -25.24
CA GLY A 154 5.34 -10.72 -24.15
C GLY A 154 4.16 -10.63 -23.19
N GLY A 155 3.06 -11.32 -23.51
CA GLY A 155 1.79 -11.28 -22.79
C GLY A 155 1.88 -11.33 -21.26
N LEU A 156 1.58 -10.19 -20.63
CA LEU A 156 1.09 -10.09 -19.25
C LEU A 156 -0.11 -9.15 -19.29
N THR A 157 -1.27 -9.74 -19.01
CA THR A 157 -2.64 -9.19 -18.97
C THR A 157 -2.78 -7.65 -18.94
N MET A 158 -3.68 -7.15 -19.81
CA MET A 158 -4.04 -5.75 -20.14
C MET A 158 -4.17 -4.72 -18.98
N GLY A 159 -4.04 -5.11 -17.71
CA GLY A 159 -4.06 -4.21 -16.54
C GLY A 159 -2.73 -4.07 -15.78
N ALA A 160 -1.77 -5.01 -15.93
CA ALA A 160 -0.49 -4.98 -15.21
C ALA A 160 0.57 -4.11 -15.93
N GLY A 161 0.58 -4.14 -17.27
CA GLY A 161 1.50 -3.31 -18.08
C GLY A 161 1.26 -1.80 -17.96
N ALA A 162 0.02 -1.37 -17.71
CA ALA A 162 -0.32 0.04 -17.45
C ALA A 162 0.17 0.53 -16.07
N LEU A 163 0.32 -0.37 -15.09
CA LEU A 163 0.75 -0.05 -13.73
C LEU A 163 2.27 0.16 -13.68
N LEU A 164 3.01 -0.72 -14.36
CA LEU A 164 4.42 -0.49 -14.70
C LEU A 164 4.54 0.81 -15.52
N GLY A 165 3.69 1.03 -16.53
CA GLY A 165 3.70 2.22 -17.37
C GLY A 165 3.37 3.55 -16.67
N ALA A 166 2.57 3.57 -15.60
CA ALA A 166 2.25 4.81 -14.89
C ALA A 166 3.32 5.22 -13.87
N ILE A 167 3.91 4.26 -13.16
CA ILE A 167 5.01 4.52 -12.20
C ILE A 167 6.35 4.69 -12.93
N VAL A 168 6.58 3.94 -14.02
CA VAL A 168 7.82 3.99 -14.82
C VAL A 168 7.71 4.97 -16.01
N GLY A 169 6.56 5.10 -16.67
CA GLY A 169 6.37 5.99 -17.83
C GLY A 169 6.01 7.44 -17.50
N GLY A 170 5.78 7.77 -16.21
CA GLY A 170 5.59 9.13 -15.71
C GLY A 170 6.86 9.79 -15.15
N LEU A 171 8.04 9.22 -15.43
CA LEU A 171 9.33 9.70 -14.90
C LEU A 171 9.78 11.00 -15.60
N THR A 172 9.18 12.12 -15.22
CA THR A 172 9.91 13.40 -15.22
C THR A 172 10.87 13.40 -14.03
N MET A 173 11.93 14.23 -14.04
CA MET A 173 12.85 14.34 -12.88
C MET A 173 12.12 14.60 -11.56
N ALA A 174 10.97 15.29 -11.58
CA ALA A 174 10.14 15.53 -10.40
C ALA A 174 9.46 14.25 -9.87
N GLY A 175 9.02 13.34 -10.75
CA GLY A 175 8.40 12.06 -10.36
C GLY A 175 9.39 11.09 -9.71
N ALA A 176 10.63 11.05 -10.21
CA ALA A 176 11.68 10.22 -9.64
C ALA A 176 12.05 10.64 -8.20
N ALA A 177 12.17 11.95 -7.94
CA ALA A 177 12.50 12.48 -6.62
C ALA A 177 11.39 12.29 -5.58
N TRP A 178 10.13 12.20 -6.02
CA TRP A 178 9.00 11.92 -5.14
C TRP A 178 8.84 10.43 -4.81
N GLY A 179 9.08 9.57 -5.80
CA GLY A 179 8.91 8.11 -5.66
C GLY A 179 10.10 7.41 -5.01
N PHE A 180 11.30 7.91 -5.25
CA PHE A 180 12.54 7.20 -4.96
C PHE A 180 13.60 8.09 -4.34
N ASN A 181 14.38 7.52 -3.42
CA ASN A 181 15.58 8.11 -2.86
C ASN A 181 16.79 7.31 -3.32
N GLN A 182 17.89 8.00 -3.60
CA GLN A 182 19.18 7.33 -3.75
C GLN A 182 19.74 7.01 -2.37
N ARG A 183 20.14 5.76 -2.17
CA ARG A 183 20.92 5.34 -1.01
C ARG A 183 22.39 5.47 -1.38
N LEU A 184 23.03 6.53 -0.89
CA LEU A 184 24.48 6.70 -0.98
C LEU A 184 25.14 6.04 0.24
N ASP A 185 25.07 4.71 0.35
CA ASP A 185 26.04 4.01 1.20
C ASP A 185 27.37 3.93 0.46
N ARG A 186 28.48 4.17 1.18
CA ARG A 186 29.83 4.34 0.61
C ARG A 186 30.29 3.19 -0.30
N ASP A 187 29.74 1.98 -0.14
CA ASP A 187 30.16 0.79 -0.88
C ASP A 187 29.17 0.29 -1.94
N LYS A 188 27.90 0.72 -1.93
CA LYS A 188 26.86 0.24 -2.86
C LYS A 188 25.78 1.31 -3.11
N PRO A 189 25.85 2.07 -4.22
CA PRO A 189 24.74 2.94 -4.59
C PRO A 189 23.49 2.11 -4.89
N GLY A 190 22.34 2.57 -4.41
CA GLY A 190 21.07 1.89 -4.63
C GLY A 190 19.88 2.84 -4.70
N VAL A 191 18.74 2.33 -5.16
CA VAL A 191 17.46 3.02 -5.17
C VAL A 191 16.57 2.39 -4.10
N GLN A 192 15.87 3.24 -3.35
CA GLN A 192 14.85 2.83 -2.38
C GLN A 192 13.61 3.72 -2.53
N PHE A 193 12.47 3.28 -2.01
CA PHE A 193 11.28 4.12 -2.00
C PHE A 193 11.46 5.34 -1.10
N ALA A 194 11.02 6.50 -1.58
CA ALA A 194 11.02 7.73 -0.79
C ALA A 194 9.86 7.76 0.22
N ASP A 195 10.04 8.52 1.28
CA ASP A 195 9.08 8.64 2.39
C ASP A 195 7.69 9.14 1.93
N PRO A 196 7.57 10.14 1.02
CA PRO A 196 6.28 10.57 0.50
C PRO A 196 5.52 9.48 -0.27
N PHE A 197 6.24 8.59 -0.96
CA PHE A 197 5.64 7.45 -1.65
C PHE A 197 5.16 6.39 -0.64
N LEU A 198 5.96 6.10 0.40
CA LEU A 198 5.55 5.19 1.49
C LEU A 198 4.30 5.71 2.22
N GLN A 199 4.17 7.03 2.37
CA GLN A 199 2.94 7.65 2.89
C GLN A 199 1.72 7.38 2.00
N SER A 200 1.88 7.43 0.69
CA SER A 200 0.81 7.10 -0.27
C SER A 200 0.46 5.62 -0.27
N LEU A 201 1.46 4.75 -0.05
CA LEU A 201 1.22 3.33 0.16
C LEU A 201 0.46 3.04 1.45
N LEU A 202 0.67 3.82 2.51
CA LEU A 202 -0.06 3.71 3.76
C LEU A 202 -1.56 4.00 3.55
N VAL A 203 -1.89 5.09 2.83
CA VAL A 203 -3.27 5.41 2.39
C VAL A 203 -3.87 4.25 1.60
N SER A 204 -3.12 3.75 0.61
CA SER A 204 -3.55 2.63 -0.25
C SER A 204 -3.79 1.34 0.55
N ALA A 205 -3.02 1.08 1.60
CA ALA A 205 -3.19 -0.08 2.47
C ALA A 205 -4.50 -0.02 3.27
N VAL A 206 -4.87 1.16 3.79
CA VAL A 206 -6.15 1.38 4.48
C VAL A 206 -7.32 1.20 3.51
N LEU A 207 -7.24 1.80 2.31
CA LEU A 207 -8.28 1.67 1.28
C LEU A 207 -8.44 0.22 0.80
N ARG A 208 -7.33 -0.50 0.65
CA ARG A 208 -7.34 -1.95 0.33
C ARG A 208 -8.03 -2.75 1.44
N TYR A 209 -7.74 -2.44 2.70
CA TYR A 209 -8.45 -3.07 3.81
C TYR A 209 -9.96 -2.81 3.72
N LEU A 210 -10.38 -1.57 3.49
CA LEU A 210 -11.80 -1.23 3.35
C LEU A 210 -12.43 -2.00 2.18
N ALA A 211 -11.76 -2.05 1.03
CA ALA A 211 -12.22 -2.82 -0.12
C ALA A 211 -12.41 -4.30 0.21
N VAL A 212 -11.42 -4.95 0.86
CA VAL A 212 -11.51 -6.37 1.25
C VAL A 212 -12.59 -6.59 2.32
N ALA A 213 -12.66 -5.74 3.33
CA ALA A 213 -13.63 -5.85 4.42
C ALA A 213 -15.09 -5.71 3.94
N HIS A 214 -15.30 -4.98 2.85
CA HIS A 214 -16.62 -4.81 2.21
C HIS A 214 -16.83 -5.73 1.00
N PHE A 215 -15.79 -6.45 0.56
CA PHE A 215 -15.90 -7.36 -0.56
C PHE A 215 -16.79 -8.56 -0.23
N GLY A 216 -17.79 -8.82 -1.08
CA GLY A 216 -18.58 -10.06 -1.04
C GLY A 216 -19.50 -10.25 0.17
N ARG A 217 -19.62 -9.29 1.11
CA ARG A 217 -20.52 -9.46 2.27
C ARG A 217 -21.99 -9.36 1.85
N GLY A 218 -22.72 -10.47 1.99
CA GLY A 218 -24.18 -10.54 1.98
C GLY A 218 -24.88 -10.83 0.65
N ARG A 219 -24.16 -11.18 -0.44
CA ARG A 219 -24.79 -11.30 -1.79
C ARG A 219 -24.32 -12.46 -2.70
N GLY A 220 -23.55 -13.44 -2.21
CA GLY A 220 -23.06 -14.54 -3.06
C GLY A 220 -21.91 -14.12 -4.00
N ASN A 221 -21.86 -14.67 -5.22
CA ASN A 221 -20.94 -14.19 -6.28
C ASN A 221 -21.29 -12.74 -6.62
N TRP A 222 -20.53 -11.84 -6.03
CA TRP A 222 -20.84 -10.41 -5.95
C TRP A 222 -20.88 -9.70 -7.30
N VAL A 223 -21.83 -8.77 -7.44
CA VAL A 223 -21.98 -7.80 -8.54
C VAL A 223 -21.46 -6.44 -8.07
N GLU A 224 -20.82 -5.71 -8.99
CA GLU A 224 -20.24 -4.36 -8.87
C GLU A 224 -20.92 -3.45 -7.84
N GLY A 225 -20.21 -3.18 -6.75
CA GLY A 225 -20.53 -2.23 -5.70
C GLY A 225 -19.34 -1.30 -5.52
N GLU A 226 -19.62 -0.02 -5.70
CA GLU A 226 -18.70 1.11 -5.77
C GLU A 226 -17.79 1.16 -4.53
N ALA A 227 -16.48 1.30 -4.73
CA ALA A 227 -15.59 1.80 -3.69
C ALA A 227 -15.85 3.31 -3.62
N PRO A 228 -16.60 3.83 -2.62
CA PRO A 228 -17.09 5.19 -2.69
C PRO A 228 -15.94 6.19 -2.67
N ALA A 229 -15.96 7.16 -3.59
CA ALA A 229 -14.89 8.17 -3.71
C ALA A 229 -14.64 8.95 -2.41
N PHE A 230 -15.62 9.03 -1.51
CA PHE A 230 -15.45 9.70 -0.22
C PHE A 230 -14.50 8.96 0.74
N TRP A 231 -14.29 7.64 0.59
CA TRP A 231 -13.37 6.89 1.45
C TRP A 231 -11.95 7.43 1.40
N GLN A 232 -11.47 7.80 0.21
CA GLN A 232 -10.13 8.35 0.07
C GLN A 232 -9.94 9.61 0.91
N ARG A 233 -10.88 10.56 0.81
CA ARG A 233 -10.81 11.83 1.56
C ARG A 233 -10.80 11.59 3.07
N GLU A 234 -11.64 10.66 3.56
CA GLU A 234 -11.67 10.32 4.98
C GLU A 234 -10.37 9.69 5.46
N VAL A 235 -9.81 8.75 4.68
CA VAL A 235 -8.54 8.08 4.99
C VAL A 235 -7.39 9.09 5.01
N GLU A 236 -7.29 9.95 4.00
CA GLU A 236 -6.27 11.00 3.91
C GLU A 236 -6.37 11.98 5.08
N GLN A 237 -7.59 12.41 5.44
CA GLN A 237 -7.80 13.30 6.58
C GLN A 237 -7.35 12.63 7.89
N VAL A 238 -7.79 11.38 8.14
CA VAL A 238 -7.44 10.66 9.36
C VAL A 238 -5.93 10.41 9.45
N LEU A 239 -5.28 9.96 8.37
CA LEU A 239 -3.83 9.80 8.35
C LEU A 239 -3.10 11.14 8.50
N GLY A 240 -3.67 12.23 8.01
CA GLY A 240 -3.17 13.58 8.25
C GLY A 240 -3.31 14.05 9.72
N GLU A 241 -4.23 13.49 10.49
CA GLU A 241 -4.46 13.80 11.91
C GLU A 241 -3.62 12.93 12.87
N HIS A 242 -3.15 11.76 12.42
CA HIS A 242 -2.44 10.77 13.25
C HIS A 242 -0.92 10.81 13.10
N ALA A 243 -0.22 10.01 13.93
CA ALA A 243 1.23 9.78 13.94
C ALA A 243 1.84 9.35 12.59
N ALA A 244 1.04 9.14 11.54
CA ALA A 244 1.54 8.99 10.17
C ALA A 244 2.22 10.26 9.63
N LYS A 245 2.17 11.38 10.36
CA LYS A 245 3.00 12.58 10.12
C LYS A 245 4.37 12.56 10.82
N ASP A 246 4.68 11.53 11.62
CA ASP A 246 6.01 11.44 12.23
C ASP A 246 7.06 11.37 11.10
N PRO A 247 7.87 12.44 10.91
CA PRO A 247 8.85 12.48 9.82
C PRO A 247 9.92 11.39 10.00
N GLU A 248 10.05 10.82 11.19
CA GLU A 248 11.03 9.79 11.52
C GLU A 248 10.47 8.36 11.44
N LEU A 249 9.18 8.17 11.11
CA LEU A 249 8.56 6.84 11.01
C LEU A 249 9.36 5.94 10.07
N TRP A 250 9.52 6.35 8.81
CA TRP A 250 10.15 5.52 7.79
C TRP A 250 11.64 5.31 8.04
N LYS A 251 12.32 6.27 8.66
CA LYS A 251 13.69 6.11 9.14
C LYS A 251 13.77 5.05 10.24
N SER A 252 12.87 5.09 11.22
CA SER A 252 12.79 4.10 12.30
C SER A 252 12.47 2.70 11.78
N VAL A 253 11.53 2.59 10.83
CA VAL A 253 11.18 1.34 10.15
C VAL A 253 12.39 0.78 9.39
N ARG A 254 13.14 1.64 8.69
CA ARG A 254 14.37 1.23 7.98
C ARG A 254 15.45 0.72 8.94
N ALA A 255 15.64 1.40 10.07
CA ALA A 255 16.65 1.10 11.07
C ALA A 255 16.26 -0.03 12.04
N ALA A 256 15.03 -0.52 11.98
CA ALA A 256 14.54 -1.56 12.88
C ALA A 256 15.39 -2.85 12.78
N PRO A 257 15.68 -3.51 13.93
CA PRO A 257 16.61 -4.63 14.00
C PRO A 257 16.11 -5.90 13.32
N SER A 258 14.80 -6.00 13.05
CA SER A 258 14.19 -7.16 12.41
C SER A 258 12.96 -6.75 11.59
N GLU A 259 12.52 -7.63 10.69
CA GLU A 259 11.27 -7.42 9.95
C GLU A 259 10.05 -7.31 10.87
N ALA A 260 10.03 -8.10 11.95
CA ALA A 260 8.95 -8.05 12.93
C ALA A 260 8.92 -6.71 13.68
N ALA A 261 10.08 -6.18 14.10
CA ALA A 261 10.16 -4.87 14.74
C ALA A 261 9.74 -3.75 13.78
N ALA A 262 10.15 -3.84 12.51
CA ALA A 262 9.74 -2.89 11.47
C ALA A 262 8.21 -2.91 11.26
N ALA A 263 7.61 -4.10 11.18
CA ALA A 263 6.17 -4.26 11.04
C ALA A 263 5.41 -3.71 12.26
N GLN A 264 5.91 -3.90 13.49
CA GLN A 264 5.29 -3.35 14.70
C GLN A 264 5.24 -1.82 14.69
N LEU A 265 6.31 -1.16 14.23
CA LEU A 265 6.34 0.30 14.08
C LEU A 265 5.27 0.80 13.10
N VAL A 266 5.10 0.11 11.96
CA VAL A 266 4.05 0.46 11.00
C VAL A 266 2.66 0.16 11.57
N GLU A 267 2.47 -0.97 12.25
CA GLU A 267 1.18 -1.33 12.84
C GLU A 267 0.72 -0.32 13.90
N ALA A 268 1.66 0.21 14.70
CA ALA A 268 1.40 1.23 15.71
C ALA A 268 0.82 2.53 15.13
N VAL A 269 1.08 2.81 13.85
CA VAL A 269 0.50 3.95 13.12
C VAL A 269 -0.76 3.54 12.35
N LEU A 270 -0.72 2.38 11.70
CA LEU A 270 -1.79 1.89 10.83
C LEU A 270 -3.08 1.58 11.62
N ARG A 271 -2.95 0.97 12.80
CA ARG A 271 -4.11 0.57 13.62
C ARG A 271 -4.94 1.77 14.10
N PRO A 272 -4.36 2.79 14.78
CA PRO A 272 -5.13 3.97 15.18
C PRO A 272 -5.77 4.69 13.99
N ALA A 273 -5.04 4.82 12.87
CA ALA A 273 -5.59 5.46 11.67
C ALA A 273 -6.77 4.67 11.08
N LEU A 274 -6.68 3.34 11.02
CA LEU A 274 -7.77 2.52 10.53
C LEU A 274 -8.97 2.52 11.50
N ASP A 275 -8.73 2.46 12.82
CA ASP A 275 -9.77 2.58 13.84
C ASP A 275 -10.52 3.91 13.71
N ALA A 276 -9.79 5.03 13.63
CA ALA A 276 -10.39 6.35 13.45
C ALA A 276 -11.15 6.48 12.11
N THR A 277 -10.61 5.90 11.03
CA THR A 277 -11.31 5.83 9.74
C THR A 277 -12.64 5.08 9.86
N LEU A 278 -12.63 3.90 10.48
CA LEU A 278 -13.84 3.10 10.65
C LEU A 278 -14.86 3.80 11.56
N ALA A 279 -14.41 4.52 12.59
CA ALA A 279 -15.28 5.30 13.46
C ALA A 279 -15.98 6.43 12.71
N LYS A 280 -15.27 7.13 11.82
CA LYS A 280 -15.86 8.18 10.96
C LYS A 280 -16.84 7.58 9.94
N LEU A 281 -16.48 6.47 9.29
CA LEU A 281 -17.30 5.84 8.25
C LEU A 281 -18.56 5.14 8.80
N TYR A 282 -18.51 4.60 10.02
CA TYR A 282 -19.58 3.80 10.61
C TYR A 282 -19.95 4.28 12.02
N PRO A 283 -20.50 5.51 12.16
CA PRO A 283 -20.88 6.06 13.45
C PRO A 283 -21.95 5.17 14.11
N GLY A 284 -21.70 4.74 15.35
CA GLY A 284 -22.60 3.86 16.10
C GLY A 284 -22.30 2.37 15.98
N VAL A 285 -21.25 1.97 15.25
CA VAL A 285 -20.67 0.62 15.36
C VAL A 285 -19.58 0.65 16.43
N ALA A 286 -19.75 -0.13 17.49
CA ALA A 286 -18.68 -0.34 18.46
C ALA A 286 -17.50 -1.02 17.76
N LEU A 287 -16.41 -0.28 17.57
CA LEU A 287 -15.18 -0.87 17.06
C LEU A 287 -14.63 -1.83 18.10
N PRO A 288 -14.02 -2.94 17.66
CA PRO A 288 -13.35 -3.82 18.58
C PRO A 288 -12.16 -3.12 19.21
N VAL A 289 -12.35 -2.59 20.43
CA VAL A 289 -11.24 -2.18 21.28
C VAL A 289 -10.39 -3.43 21.53
N PRO A 290 -9.05 -3.35 21.43
CA PRO A 290 -8.19 -4.42 21.91
C PRO A 290 -8.58 -4.71 23.36
N ALA A 291 -8.87 -5.97 23.68
CA ALA A 291 -9.02 -6.33 25.08
C ALA A 291 -7.71 -5.95 25.77
N GLU A 292 -7.77 -5.07 26.77
CA GLU A 292 -6.65 -4.91 27.70
C GLU A 292 -6.29 -6.32 28.17
N ILE A 293 -5.06 -6.72 27.89
CA ILE A 293 -4.51 -7.93 28.48
C ILE A 293 -4.44 -7.62 29.97
N ALA A 294 -5.36 -8.20 30.75
CA ALA A 294 -5.29 -8.12 32.19
C ALA A 294 -3.89 -8.58 32.62
N PRO A 295 -3.18 -7.81 33.48
CA PRO A 295 -1.91 -8.28 34.00
C PRO A 295 -2.13 -9.59 34.75
N ALA A 296 -1.28 -10.58 34.43
CA ALA A 296 -1.24 -11.87 35.10
C ALA A 296 -0.85 -11.73 36.58
#